data_AF-K1T397-F1
#
_entry.id   AF-K1T397-F1
#
_cell.length_a   1.000
_cell.length_b   1.000
_cell.length_c   1.000
_cell.angle_alpha   90.00
_cell.angle_beta   90.00
_cell.angle_gamma   90.00
#
_symmetry.space_group_name_H-M   'P 1'
#
loop_
_entity.id
_entity.type
_entity.pdbx_description
1 polymer ?
#
loop_
_entity_poly.entity_id
_entity_poly.type
_entity_poly.pdbx_seq_one_letter_code
_entity_poly.pdbx_strand_id
1 'polypeptide(L)'
;FDDEDIVVCPECGAPYHRECWNRVGTCIHSAEHGSYEWKGDSAELREHLENVESARINKPETSEDGFEIFHVESYDEYREIMDRKLLEQQKDFEEIDGVTAQELLKFVGKNGYYYLPVFKDIRKNNKLLKLNFASFLFFPIHCFYRRMNLFGVIMMILLFLSTETRILLNYFADNLGLSSSDLAVAYIVTAMISLA
;
A
#
# COMPACT_ATOMS: atom_id res chain seq x y z
N PHE A 1 -6.76 6.13 19.37
CA PHE A 1 -6.46 7.58 19.41
C PHE A 1 -5.88 7.78 20.78
N ASP A 2 -4.55 7.68 20.89
CA ASP A 2 -3.88 7.81 22.18
C ASP A 2 -4.14 9.22 22.72
N ASP A 3 -4.35 9.29 24.03
CA ASP A 3 -4.75 10.46 24.83
C ASP A 3 -3.65 11.55 24.88
N GLU A 4 -3.06 11.89 23.74
CA GLU A 4 -2.09 12.98 23.67
C GLU A 4 -2.82 14.32 23.79
N ASP A 5 -2.38 15.10 24.76
CA ASP A 5 -2.99 16.38 25.12
C ASP A 5 -2.82 17.40 23.98
N ILE A 6 -3.93 17.66 23.26
CA ILE A 6 -3.98 18.59 22.14
C ILE A 6 -4.33 19.99 22.65
N VAL A 7 -3.50 20.96 22.29
CA VAL A 7 -3.79 22.39 22.45
C VAL A 7 -4.19 22.98 21.12
N VAL A 8 -5.21 23.82 21.12
CA VAL A 8 -5.74 24.44 19.92
C VAL A 8 -5.32 25.91 19.89
N CYS A 9 -4.82 26.38 18.75
CA CYS A 9 -4.52 27.79 18.56
C CYS A 9 -5.81 28.62 18.69
N PRO A 10 -5.84 29.66 19.54
CA PRO A 10 -7.05 30.46 19.76
C PRO A 10 -7.44 31.35 18.56
N GLU A 11 -6.52 31.59 17.62
CA GLU A 11 -6.79 32.46 16.47
C GLU A 11 -7.29 31.69 15.24
N CYS A 12 -6.65 30.58 14.89
CA CYS A 12 -6.97 29.84 13.66
C CYS A 12 -7.55 28.45 13.91
N GLY A 13 -7.68 28.00 15.17
CA GLY A 13 -8.25 26.70 15.50
C GLY A 13 -7.37 25.49 15.18
N ALA A 14 -6.11 25.69 14.73
CA ALA A 14 -5.20 24.59 14.41
C ALA A 14 -4.82 23.78 15.67
N PRO A 15 -4.96 22.45 15.66
CA PRO A 15 -4.57 21.58 16.78
C PRO A 15 -3.06 21.31 16.76
N TYR A 16 -2.45 21.34 17.93
CA TYR A 16 -1.05 21.00 18.16
C TYR A 16 -0.91 20.06 19.35
N HIS A 17 0.07 19.17 19.33
CA HIS A 17 0.47 18.47 20.55
C HIS A 17 0.99 19.49 21.57
N ARG A 18 0.59 19.37 22.85
CA ARG A 18 1.00 20.30 23.93
C ARG A 18 2.51 20.47 24.02
N GLU A 19 3.28 19.39 23.86
CA GLU A 19 4.75 19.45 23.90
C GLU A 19 5.34 20.31 22.77
N CYS A 20 4.82 20.15 21.55
CA CYS A 20 5.25 20.92 20.40
C CYS A 20 4.90 22.40 20.56
N TRP A 21 3.70 22.70 21.07
CA TRP A 21 3.29 24.07 21.37
C TRP A 21 4.16 24.72 22.44
N ASN A 22 4.48 24.01 23.52
CA ASN A 22 5.34 24.53 24.58
C ASN A 22 6.78 24.78 24.09
N ARG A 23 7.28 23.98 23.14
CA ARG A 23 8.62 24.14 22.58
C ARG A 23 8.73 25.33 21.63
N VAL A 24 7.73 25.50 20.75
CA VAL A 24 7.73 26.55 19.72
C VAL A 24 7.18 27.87 20.28
N GLY A 25 6.17 27.80 21.16
CA GLY A 25 5.54 28.93 21.83
C GLY A 25 4.64 29.80 20.94
N THR A 26 4.52 29.49 19.65
CA THR A 26 3.69 30.22 18.69
C THR A 26 3.05 29.29 17.67
N CYS A 27 1.97 29.76 17.05
CA CYS A 27 1.32 29.08 15.95
C CYS A 27 2.22 29.09 14.70
N ILE A 28 2.34 27.95 14.03
CA ILE A 28 3.11 27.86 12.77
C ILE A 28 2.50 28.70 11.65
N HIS A 29 1.18 28.89 11.69
CA HIS A 29 0.42 29.72 10.76
C HIS A 29 0.23 31.16 11.25
N SER A 30 1.04 31.61 12.22
CA SER A 30 0.92 32.96 12.81
C SER A 30 1.00 34.09 11.77
N ALA A 31 1.73 33.90 10.68
CA ALA A 31 1.82 34.87 9.60
C ALA A 31 0.51 35.02 8.78
N GLU A 32 -0.38 34.04 8.87
CA GLU A 32 -1.60 33.92 8.05
C GLU A 32 -2.89 34.04 8.87
N HIS A 33 -2.76 34.35 10.17
CA HIS A 33 -3.90 34.60 11.03
C HIS A 33 -4.78 35.72 10.45
N GLY A 34 -6.08 35.44 10.31
CA GLY A 34 -7.08 36.33 9.69
C GLY A 34 -7.48 35.95 8.26
N SER A 35 -6.63 35.24 7.52
CA SER A 35 -6.99 34.62 6.23
C SER A 35 -7.08 33.10 6.29
N TYR A 36 -6.34 32.48 7.23
CA TYR A 36 -6.29 31.04 7.40
C TYR A 36 -7.11 30.59 8.62
N GLU A 37 -8.03 29.65 8.39
CA GLU A 37 -8.79 28.95 9.42
C GLU A 37 -8.59 27.45 9.23
N TRP A 38 -8.22 26.74 10.30
CA TRP A 38 -8.02 25.29 10.23
C TRP A 38 -9.37 24.58 10.10
N LYS A 39 -9.54 23.83 9.01
CA LYS A 39 -10.66 22.92 8.82
C LYS A 39 -10.16 21.50 9.07
N GLY A 40 -10.87 20.74 9.90
CA GLY A 40 -10.53 19.34 10.10
C GLY A 40 -10.80 18.49 8.86
N ASP A 41 -10.10 17.37 8.73
CA ASP A 41 -10.22 16.43 7.61
C ASP A 41 -11.68 16.07 7.28
N SER A 42 -12.55 15.99 8.28
CA SER A 42 -13.99 15.70 8.10
C SER A 42 -14.79 16.87 7.53
N ALA A 43 -14.44 18.10 7.86
CA ALA A 43 -15.11 19.31 7.38
C ALA A 43 -14.69 19.64 5.95
N GLU A 44 -13.38 19.53 5.64
CA GLU A 44 -12.89 19.66 4.27
C GLU A 44 -13.45 18.57 3.36
N LEU A 45 -13.52 17.33 3.85
CA LEU A 45 -14.13 16.24 3.11
C LEU A 45 -15.62 16.52 2.83
N ARG A 46 -16.36 17.05 3.81
CA ARG A 46 -17.78 17.36 3.65
C ARG A 46 -18.02 18.46 2.62
N GLU A 47 -17.26 19.55 2.69
CA GLU A 47 -17.34 20.66 1.72
C GLU A 47 -16.93 20.22 0.31
N HIS A 48 -15.90 19.37 0.19
CA HIS A 48 -15.52 18.79 -1.08
C HIS A 48 -16.64 17.94 -1.68
N LEU A 49 -17.27 17.06 -0.89
CA LEU A 49 -18.39 16.23 -1.34
C LEU A 49 -19.61 17.07 -1.79
N GLU A 50 -19.93 18.14 -1.05
CA GLU A 50 -21.02 19.07 -1.41
C GLU A 50 -20.72 19.81 -2.73
N ASN A 51 -19.47 20.22 -2.97
CA ASN A 51 -19.06 20.87 -4.21
C ASN A 51 -19.06 19.89 -5.40
N VAL A 52 -18.60 18.65 -5.21
CA VAL A 52 -18.61 17.56 -6.21
C VAL A 52 -20.03 17.23 -6.68
N GLU A 53 -20.99 17.24 -5.75
CA GLU A 53 -22.40 16.96 -6.05
C GLU A 53 -23.02 18.04 -6.96
N SER A 54 -22.45 19.25 -6.97
CA SER A 54 -22.94 20.39 -7.75
C SER A 54 -22.33 20.53 -9.17
N ALA A 55 -21.26 19.79 -9.49
CA ALA A 55 -20.58 19.88 -10.79
C ALA A 55 -21.28 19.06 -11.91
N ARG A 56 -21.44 19.65 -13.10
CA ARG A 56 -21.96 18.97 -14.32
C ARG A 56 -20.84 18.25 -15.07
N ILE A 57 -21.12 17.02 -15.54
CA ILE A 57 -20.18 16.13 -16.22
C ILE A 57 -20.24 16.27 -17.76
N ASN A 58 -19.07 16.29 -18.42
CA ASN A 58 -18.90 15.88 -19.83
C ASN A 58 -18.83 14.35 -19.90
N LYS A 59 -19.61 13.70 -20.79
CA LYS A 59 -19.72 12.24 -20.85
C LYS A 59 -18.35 11.56 -21.09
N PRO A 60 -17.99 10.51 -20.31
CA PRO A 60 -16.78 9.75 -20.55
C PRO A 60 -16.87 8.92 -21.84
N GLU A 61 -15.73 8.73 -22.51
CA GLU A 61 -15.62 7.86 -23.67
C GLU A 61 -15.28 6.43 -23.22
N THR A 62 -16.03 5.45 -23.70
CA THR A 62 -15.72 4.03 -23.49
C THR A 62 -14.91 3.50 -24.68
N SER A 63 -13.74 2.92 -24.41
CA SER A 63 -12.95 2.22 -25.43
C SER A 63 -13.68 0.95 -25.91
N GLU A 64 -13.29 0.43 -27.09
CA GLU A 64 -13.84 -0.82 -27.62
C GLU A 64 -13.65 -2.02 -26.68
N ASP A 65 -12.63 -1.95 -25.81
CA ASP A 65 -12.32 -2.96 -24.80
C ASP A 65 -13.15 -2.82 -23.50
N GLY A 66 -14.08 -1.86 -23.46
CA GLY A 66 -14.93 -1.58 -22.30
C GLY A 66 -14.23 -0.80 -21.17
N PHE A 67 -13.08 -0.18 -21.44
CA PHE A 67 -12.40 0.67 -20.47
C PHE A 67 -12.92 2.11 -20.58
N GLU A 68 -13.41 2.66 -19.47
CA GLU A 68 -13.85 4.06 -19.41
C GLU A 68 -12.63 4.99 -19.34
N ILE A 69 -12.46 5.80 -20.39
CA ILE A 69 -11.41 6.80 -20.49
C ILE A 69 -12.01 8.14 -20.04
N PHE A 70 -11.45 8.67 -18.95
CA PHE A 70 -11.77 10.00 -18.46
C PHE A 70 -10.77 10.97 -19.05
N HIS A 71 -11.22 11.83 -19.95
CA HIS A 71 -10.48 13.03 -20.32
C HIS A 71 -10.71 14.06 -19.21
N VAL A 72 -9.64 14.36 -18.50
CA VAL A 72 -9.68 15.23 -17.33
C VAL A 72 -8.68 16.35 -17.53
N GLU A 73 -9.10 17.59 -17.32
CA GLU A 73 -8.26 18.77 -17.51
C GLU A 73 -7.37 19.05 -16.29
N SER A 74 -7.71 18.50 -15.12
CA SER A 74 -6.97 18.68 -13.87
C SER A 74 -6.97 17.43 -12.97
N TYR A 75 -5.99 17.30 -12.07
CA TYR A 75 -5.97 16.20 -11.10
C TYR A 75 -7.14 16.24 -10.12
N ASP A 76 -7.62 17.44 -9.78
CA ASP A 76 -8.75 17.62 -8.87
C ASP A 76 -10.03 17.05 -9.48
N GLU A 77 -10.30 17.35 -10.74
CA GLU A 77 -11.44 16.77 -11.48
C GLU A 77 -11.35 15.23 -11.57
N TYR A 78 -10.14 14.66 -11.73
CA TYR A 78 -9.96 13.20 -11.73
C TYR A 78 -10.34 12.61 -10.38
N ARG A 79 -9.93 13.28 -9.30
CA ARG A 79 -10.22 12.86 -7.94
C ARG A 79 -11.71 12.89 -7.64
N GLU A 80 -12.42 13.95 -8.05
CA GLU A 80 -13.87 14.06 -7.89
C GLU A 80 -14.62 12.94 -8.61
N ILE A 81 -14.18 12.60 -9.84
CA ILE A 81 -14.75 11.49 -10.62
C ILE A 81 -14.55 10.16 -9.88
N MET A 82 -13.36 9.93 -9.33
CA MET A 82 -13.04 8.68 -8.61
C MET A 82 -13.80 8.57 -7.28
N ASP A 83 -13.95 9.67 -6.55
CA ASP A 83 -14.73 9.71 -5.30
C ASP A 83 -16.23 9.46 -5.56
N ARG A 84 -16.78 9.98 -6.66
CA ARG A 84 -18.16 9.67 -7.08
C ARG A 84 -18.33 8.18 -7.39
N LYS A 85 -17.43 7.61 -8.18
CA LYS A 85 -17.44 6.18 -8.49
C LYS A 85 -17.29 5.31 -7.25
N LEU A 86 -16.53 5.78 -6.27
CA LEU A 86 -16.41 5.10 -4.98
C LEU A 86 -17.74 5.05 -4.23
N LEU A 87 -18.49 6.16 -4.20
CA LEU A 87 -19.82 6.22 -3.58
C LEU A 87 -20.82 5.31 -4.29
N GLU A 88 -20.77 5.22 -5.63
CA GLU A 88 -21.59 4.28 -6.40
C GLU A 88 -21.22 2.84 -6.05
N GLN A 89 -19.93 2.51 -6.08
CA GLN A 89 -19.43 1.17 -5.75
C GLN A 89 -19.77 0.75 -4.31
N GLN A 90 -19.82 1.72 -3.37
CA GLN A 90 -20.19 1.48 -1.98
C GLN A 90 -21.66 1.04 -1.84
N LYS A 91 -22.57 1.57 -2.67
CA LYS A 91 -24.00 1.18 -2.63
C LYS A 91 -24.20 -0.29 -3.00
N ASP A 92 -23.38 -0.78 -3.92
CA ASP A 92 -23.45 -2.16 -4.43
C ASP A 92 -22.53 -3.13 -3.65
N PHE A 93 -21.97 -2.67 -2.53
CA PHE A 93 -21.04 -3.43 -1.72
C PHE A 93 -21.76 -4.15 -0.57
N GLU A 94 -21.87 -5.47 -0.69
CA GLU A 94 -22.37 -6.34 0.39
C GLU A 94 -21.44 -6.29 1.61
N GLU A 95 -22.00 -6.44 2.81
CA GLU A 95 -21.21 -6.53 4.05
C GLU A 95 -20.19 -7.67 3.95
N ILE A 96 -18.93 -7.37 4.23
CA ILE A 96 -17.85 -8.35 4.23
C ILE A 96 -17.44 -8.59 5.68
N ASP A 97 -17.59 -9.84 6.14
CA ASP A 97 -17.25 -10.25 7.52
C ASP A 97 -17.97 -9.44 8.61
N GLY A 98 -19.21 -9.01 8.32
CA GLY A 98 -20.02 -8.19 9.23
C GLY A 98 -19.57 -6.74 9.33
N VAL A 99 -18.63 -6.30 8.49
CA VAL A 99 -18.19 -4.91 8.37
C VAL A 99 -18.86 -4.29 7.16
N THR A 100 -19.48 -3.13 7.37
CA THR A 100 -20.13 -2.39 6.29
C THR A 100 -19.10 -1.72 5.38
N ALA A 101 -19.47 -1.47 4.12
CA ALA A 101 -18.61 -0.75 3.18
C ALA A 101 -18.16 0.62 3.72
N GLN A 102 -19.03 1.30 4.49
CA GLN A 102 -18.73 2.60 5.10
C GLN A 102 -17.65 2.51 6.18
N GLU A 103 -17.71 1.50 7.04
CA GLU A 103 -16.68 1.28 8.06
C GLU A 103 -15.34 0.92 7.44
N LEU A 104 -15.37 0.11 6.38
CA LEU A 104 -14.18 -0.23 5.62
C LEU A 104 -13.57 1.02 4.94
N LEU A 105 -14.41 1.91 4.40
CA LEU A 105 -13.97 3.17 3.80
C LEU A 105 -13.37 4.13 4.82
N LYS A 106 -13.90 4.19 6.04
CA LYS A 106 -13.27 4.97 7.12
C LYS A 106 -11.84 4.52 7.40
N PHE A 107 -11.57 3.22 7.26
CA PHE A 107 -10.23 2.66 7.45
C PHE A 107 -9.31 2.88 6.24
N VAL A 108 -9.79 2.62 5.03
CA VAL A 108 -9.01 2.70 3.78
C VAL A 108 -8.80 4.15 3.33
N GLY A 109 -9.73 5.04 3.64
CA GLY A 109 -9.72 6.44 3.25
C GLY A 109 -9.79 6.64 1.74
N LYS A 110 -8.97 7.56 1.24
CA LYS A 110 -8.98 8.09 -0.14
C LYS A 110 -8.74 7.03 -1.23
N ASN A 111 -8.12 5.90 -0.89
CA ASN A 111 -7.85 4.82 -1.85
C ASN A 111 -8.96 3.77 -1.92
N GLY A 112 -10.13 4.05 -1.34
CA GLY A 112 -11.27 3.13 -1.25
C GLY A 112 -11.66 2.52 -2.59
N TYR A 113 -11.68 3.30 -3.66
CA TYR A 113 -12.08 2.84 -4.99
C TYR A 113 -11.28 1.63 -5.45
N TYR A 114 -9.97 1.67 -5.25
CA TYR A 114 -9.07 0.58 -5.64
C TYR A 114 -9.18 -0.63 -4.71
N TYR A 115 -9.24 -0.41 -3.39
CA TYR A 115 -9.11 -1.49 -2.42
C TYR A 115 -10.42 -2.23 -2.12
N LEU A 116 -11.58 -1.57 -2.19
CA LEU A 116 -12.88 -2.23 -2.00
C LEU A 116 -13.07 -3.48 -2.89
N PRO A 117 -12.92 -3.40 -4.23
CA PRO A 117 -13.12 -4.55 -5.09
C PRO A 117 -12.04 -5.61 -4.86
N VAL A 118 -10.83 -5.19 -4.48
CA VAL A 118 -9.74 -6.11 -4.11
C VAL A 118 -10.11 -6.92 -2.86
N PHE A 119 -10.66 -6.29 -1.82
CA PHE A 119 -11.12 -7.00 -0.62
C PHE A 119 -12.29 -7.94 -0.92
N LYS A 120 -13.24 -7.49 -1.75
CA LYS A 120 -14.33 -8.33 -2.26
C LYS A 120 -13.81 -9.56 -2.99
N ASP A 121 -12.82 -9.39 -3.86
CA ASP A 121 -12.21 -10.47 -4.63
C ASP A 121 -11.39 -11.44 -3.77
N ILE A 122 -10.62 -10.91 -2.81
CA ILE A 122 -9.85 -11.72 -1.85
C ILE A 122 -10.79 -12.64 -1.06
N ARG A 123 -11.93 -12.13 -0.59
CA ARG A 123 -12.89 -12.92 0.17
C ARG A 123 -13.65 -13.92 -0.70
N LYS A 124 -14.15 -13.47 -1.86
CA LYS A 124 -14.90 -14.34 -2.78
C LYS A 124 -14.07 -15.51 -3.29
N ASN A 125 -12.80 -15.25 -3.64
CA ASN A 125 -11.92 -16.27 -4.21
C ASN A 125 -11.05 -16.97 -3.16
N ASN A 126 -11.07 -16.51 -1.90
CA ASN A 126 -10.13 -16.92 -0.83
C ASN A 126 -8.65 -16.88 -1.25
N LYS A 127 -8.30 -16.04 -2.23
CA LYS A 127 -6.93 -15.90 -2.74
C LYS A 127 -6.22 -14.79 -1.98
N LEU A 128 -5.66 -15.15 -0.82
CA LEU A 128 -4.84 -14.25 0.00
C LEU A 128 -3.47 -13.95 -0.64
N LEU A 129 -3.01 -14.79 -1.56
CA LEU A 129 -1.68 -14.70 -2.17
C LEU A 129 -1.80 -14.37 -3.66
N LYS A 130 -1.37 -13.17 -4.03
CA LYS A 130 -1.09 -12.78 -5.43
C LYS A 130 0.41 -12.95 -5.67
N LEU A 131 0.80 -14.01 -6.38
CA LEU A 131 2.20 -14.26 -6.71
C LEU A 131 2.67 -13.27 -7.78
N ASN A 132 3.74 -12.53 -7.49
CA ASN A 132 4.45 -11.72 -8.46
C ASN A 132 5.72 -12.47 -8.88
N PHE A 133 5.78 -12.92 -10.13
CA PHE A 133 6.89 -13.71 -10.66
C PHE A 133 8.22 -12.94 -10.63
N ALA A 134 8.20 -11.64 -10.92
CA ALA A 134 9.40 -10.81 -10.87
C ALA A 134 9.93 -10.67 -9.42
N SER A 135 9.02 -10.49 -8.46
CA SER A 135 9.37 -10.46 -7.03
C SER A 135 9.89 -11.81 -6.53
N PHE A 136 9.45 -12.93 -7.11
CA PHE A 136 9.97 -14.26 -6.80
C PHE A 136 11.41 -14.44 -7.30
N LEU A 137 11.69 -14.09 -8.56
CA LEU A 137 13.02 -14.25 -9.16
C LEU A 137 14.07 -13.31 -8.52
N PHE A 138 13.69 -12.08 -8.22
CA PHE A 138 14.57 -11.06 -7.66
C PHE A 138 14.26 -10.79 -6.18
N PHE A 139 14.00 -11.84 -5.41
CA PHE A 139 13.46 -11.72 -4.05
C PHE A 139 14.28 -10.85 -3.10
N PRO A 140 15.62 -11.01 -2.95
CA PRO A 140 16.39 -10.17 -2.04
C PRO A 140 16.40 -8.70 -2.47
N ILE A 141 16.53 -8.44 -3.78
CA ILE A 141 16.53 -7.10 -4.35
C ILE A 141 15.16 -6.43 -4.12
N HIS A 142 14.08 -7.18 -4.32
CA HIS A 142 12.72 -6.72 -4.06
C HIS A 142 12.51 -6.37 -2.57
N CYS A 143 13.10 -7.14 -1.64
CA CYS A 143 13.04 -6.84 -0.22
C CYS A 143 13.73 -5.51 0.12
N PHE A 144 14.89 -5.22 -0.48
CA PHE A 144 15.54 -3.91 -0.31
C PHE A 144 14.73 -2.76 -0.89
N TYR A 145 14.15 -2.93 -2.08
CA TYR A 145 13.27 -1.93 -2.68
C TYR A 145 12.08 -1.58 -1.77
N ARG A 146 11.46 -2.58 -1.12
CA ARG A 146 10.32 -2.41 -0.20
C ARG A 146 10.73 -1.95 1.21
N ARG A 147 11.99 -1.56 1.41
CA ARG A 147 12.59 -1.18 2.71
C ARG A 147 12.62 -2.29 3.76
N MET A 148 12.47 -3.56 3.36
CA MET A 148 12.61 -4.73 4.25
C MET A 148 14.10 -5.15 4.32
N ASN A 149 14.95 -4.25 4.82
CA ASN A 149 16.41 -4.37 4.71
C ASN A 149 16.98 -5.59 5.45
N LEU A 150 16.55 -5.82 6.69
CA LEU A 150 17.02 -6.95 7.50
C LEU A 150 16.73 -8.29 6.80
N PHE A 151 15.51 -8.44 6.31
CA PHE A 151 15.07 -9.64 5.63
C PHE A 151 15.78 -9.81 4.27
N GLY A 152 16.01 -8.70 3.54
CA GLY A 152 16.82 -8.71 2.32
C GLY A 152 18.25 -9.20 2.55
N VAL A 153 18.91 -8.76 3.63
CA VAL A 153 20.27 -9.21 4.00
C VAL A 153 20.27 -10.70 4.33
N ILE A 154 19.33 -11.17 5.15
CA ILE A 154 19.21 -12.60 5.50
C ILE A 154 19.05 -13.43 4.22
N MET A 155 18.18 -13.02 3.31
CA MET A 155 17.93 -13.73 2.06
C MET A 155 19.14 -13.71 1.11
N MET A 156 19.88 -12.59 1.04
CA MET A 156 21.16 -12.56 0.31
C MET A 156 22.19 -13.53 0.90
N ILE A 157 22.32 -13.59 2.22
CA ILE A 157 23.24 -14.52 2.89
C ILE A 157 22.83 -15.97 2.61
N LEU A 158 21.55 -16.31 2.71
CA LEU A 158 21.05 -17.67 2.41
C LEU A 158 21.32 -18.07 0.95
N LEU A 159 21.14 -17.15 0.00
CA LEU A 159 21.49 -17.38 -1.41
C LEU A 159 23.00 -17.55 -1.61
N PHE A 160 23.81 -16.75 -0.93
CA PHE A 160 25.26 -16.90 -0.96
C PHE A 160 25.69 -18.26 -0.38
N LEU A 161 25.21 -18.63 0.80
CA LEU A 161 25.54 -19.92 1.42
C LEU A 161 25.08 -21.12 0.59
N SER A 162 23.90 -21.06 -0.01
CA SER A 162 23.40 -22.15 -0.87
C SER A 162 24.15 -22.28 -2.20
N THR A 163 24.70 -21.20 -2.74
CA THR A 163 25.51 -21.24 -3.98
C THR A 163 26.94 -21.68 -3.70
N GLU A 164 27.59 -21.12 -2.68
CA GLU A 164 28.97 -21.48 -2.30
C GLU A 164 29.08 -22.94 -1.84
N THR A 165 28.07 -23.48 -1.14
CA THR A 165 28.05 -24.89 -0.74
C THR A 165 28.06 -25.84 -1.94
N ARG A 166 27.47 -25.47 -3.09
CA ARG A 166 27.53 -26.28 -4.32
C ARG A 166 28.91 -26.28 -4.95
N ILE A 167 29.61 -25.14 -4.93
CA ILE A 167 30.97 -25.02 -5.48
C ILE A 167 31.93 -25.87 -4.65
N LEU A 168 31.82 -25.78 -3.32
CA LEU A 168 32.62 -26.60 -2.40
C LEU A 168 32.32 -28.09 -2.55
N LEU A 169 31.05 -28.48 -2.67
CA LEU A 169 30.66 -29.88 -2.90
C LEU A 169 31.23 -30.44 -4.21
N ASN A 170 31.19 -29.69 -5.32
CA ASN A 170 31.86 -30.08 -6.57
C ASN A 170 33.36 -30.31 -6.35
N TYR A 171 34.03 -29.34 -5.72
CA TYR A 171 35.48 -29.42 -5.50
C TYR A 171 35.90 -30.61 -4.62
N PHE A 172 35.15 -30.91 -3.56
CA PHE A 172 35.42 -32.08 -2.73
C PHE A 172 35.05 -33.39 -3.42
N ALA A 173 33.99 -33.42 -4.23
CA ALA A 173 33.59 -34.60 -4.97
C ALA A 173 34.65 -35.02 -6.00
N ASP A 174 35.24 -34.06 -6.71
CA ASP A 174 36.34 -34.30 -7.65
C ASP A 174 37.60 -34.84 -6.94
N ASN A 175 37.91 -34.32 -5.76
CA ASN A 175 39.06 -34.78 -4.97
C ASN A 175 38.86 -36.14 -4.30
N LEU A 176 37.61 -36.53 -4.01
CA LEU A 176 37.25 -37.78 -3.33
C LEU A 176 36.85 -38.90 -4.30
N GLY A 177 36.72 -38.61 -5.61
CA GLY A 177 36.32 -39.59 -6.63
C GLY A 177 34.89 -40.10 -6.46
N LEU A 178 33.99 -39.27 -5.93
CA LEU A 178 32.59 -39.64 -5.69
C LEU A 178 31.84 -39.93 -6.99
N SER A 179 30.88 -40.85 -6.93
CA SER A 179 30.07 -41.23 -8.10
C SER A 179 29.15 -40.09 -8.53
N SER A 180 28.84 -40.02 -9.83
CA SER A 180 27.93 -39.00 -10.39
C SER A 180 26.52 -39.06 -9.78
N SER A 181 26.09 -40.24 -9.31
CA SER A 181 24.82 -40.42 -8.60
C SER A 181 24.81 -39.79 -7.21
N ASP A 182 25.90 -39.90 -6.44
CA ASP A 182 25.96 -39.33 -5.08
C ASP A 182 25.95 -37.80 -5.11
N LEU A 183 26.63 -37.24 -6.12
CA LEU A 183 26.66 -35.80 -6.36
C LEU A 183 25.28 -35.25 -6.78
N ALA A 184 24.55 -35.98 -7.63
CA ALA A 184 23.20 -35.62 -8.04
C ALA A 184 22.23 -35.60 -6.85
N VAL A 185 22.31 -36.59 -5.95
CA VAL A 185 21.50 -36.63 -4.72
C VAL A 185 21.81 -35.45 -3.81
N ALA A 186 23.09 -35.12 -3.60
CA ALA A 186 23.50 -33.95 -2.82
C ALA A 186 22.97 -32.62 -3.42
N TYR A 187 22.92 -32.51 -4.76
CA TYR A 187 22.35 -31.35 -5.44
C TYR A 187 20.84 -31.22 -5.33
N ILE A 188 20.12 -32.33 -5.33
CA ILE A 188 18.67 -32.34 -5.12
C ILE A 188 18.37 -31.95 -3.67
N VAL A 189 19.07 -32.52 -2.69
CA VAL A 189 18.86 -32.20 -1.27
C VAL A 189 19.15 -30.73 -0.97
N THR A 190 20.26 -30.19 -1.47
CA THR A 190 20.58 -28.75 -1.32
C THR A 190 19.59 -27.84 -2.05
N ALA A 191 19.05 -28.25 -3.20
CA ALA A 191 18.00 -27.50 -3.91
C ALA A 191 16.71 -27.45 -3.08
N MET A 192 16.30 -28.60 -2.54
CA MET A 192 15.08 -28.72 -1.74
C MET A 192 15.17 -27.91 -0.45
N ILE A 193 16.34 -27.88 0.21
CA ILE A 193 16.59 -27.02 1.39
C ILE A 193 16.58 -25.53 1.04
N SER A 194 16.93 -25.17 -0.19
CA SER A 194 16.91 -23.77 -0.64
C SER A 194 15.53 -23.30 -1.14
N LEU A 195 14.63 -24.25 -1.42
CA LEU A 195 13.26 -24.02 -1.91
C LEU A 195 12.18 -24.18 -0.82
N ALA A 196 12.53 -24.78 0.32
CA ALA A 196 11.66 -24.97 1.49
C ALA A 196 11.79 -23.80 2.47
#